data_AF-A0A2A3T8J2-F1
#
_entry.id   AF-A0A2A3T8J2-F1
#
_cell.length_a   1.000
_cell.length_b   1.000
_cell.length_c   1.000
_cell.angle_alpha   90.00
_cell.angle_beta   90.00
_cell.angle_gamma   90.00
#
_symmetry.space_group_name_H-M   'P 1'
#
loop_
_entity.id
_entity.type
_entity.pdbx_description
1 polymer ?
#
loop_
_entity_poly.entity_id
_entity_poly.type
_entity_poly.pdbx_seq_one_letter_code
_entity_poly.pdbx_strand_id
1 'polypeptide(L)'
;MFCLSYFNRKSTRRSCQLLVEQKLDQILQELQLIKNHLKIVPDKDLEIKDLKSSISEYETFAKDELKLNAKTITNQLSTLSRFLHHCKGSVNKESVKSYLNSNDSDSWKSNQLKALRRYCRDFLHLGNWINEFQFLKPRAKIKKIPSDSKLVSFFLELENQEQLIFLTLLNTGFRIGEVLDLKIKNIDFEINMMDASNIHEGDTKHSWISFVTSQTIDFINEYLSERFSDGIDPEANLFTIHSRSLQNTFKSISKKTGIVINPHLLRTIFSEKCTKANLKDKYIDAFCGRVSQGVLATNYTDYSSEALRVQYDKIESLLELDL
;
A
#
# COMPACT_ATOMS: atom_id res chain seq x y z
N MET A 1 37.13 -72.01 -27.65
CA MET A 1 36.68 -71.46 -26.35
C MET A 1 36.55 -69.92 -26.31
N PHE A 2 36.82 -69.17 -27.40
CA PHE A 2 36.83 -67.69 -27.36
C PHE A 2 35.53 -66.98 -27.81
N CYS A 3 34.65 -67.60 -28.61
CA CYS A 3 33.43 -66.93 -29.10
C CYS A 3 32.29 -66.78 -28.07
N LEU A 4 32.16 -67.71 -27.11
CA LEU A 4 31.08 -67.68 -26.12
C LEU A 4 31.27 -66.59 -25.04
N SER A 5 32.51 -66.19 -24.74
CA SER A 5 32.78 -65.14 -23.74
C SER A 5 32.49 -63.72 -24.27
N TYR A 6 32.64 -63.50 -25.58
CA TYR A 6 32.43 -62.20 -26.22
C TYR A 6 30.94 -61.88 -26.43
N PHE A 7 30.13 -62.89 -26.72
CA PHE A 7 28.68 -62.77 -26.89
C PHE A 7 27.98 -62.49 -25.55
N ASN A 8 28.42 -63.16 -24.49
CA ASN A 8 27.83 -63.03 -23.16
C ASN A 8 28.08 -61.64 -22.55
N ARG A 9 29.30 -61.08 -22.74
CA ARG A 9 29.65 -59.70 -22.29
C ARG A 9 28.89 -58.59 -23.03
N LYS A 10 28.55 -58.77 -24.31
CA LYS A 10 27.72 -57.81 -25.07
C LYS A 10 26.26 -57.83 -24.62
N SER A 11 25.73 -59.01 -24.30
CA SER A 11 24.36 -59.17 -23.78
C SER A 11 24.19 -58.51 -22.41
N THR A 12 25.10 -58.75 -21.46
CA THR A 12 25.04 -58.14 -20.12
C THR A 12 25.21 -56.62 -20.15
N ARG A 13 26.07 -56.09 -21.03
CA ARG A 13 26.19 -54.63 -21.21
C ARG A 13 24.90 -53.99 -21.73
N ARG A 14 24.22 -54.63 -22.70
CA ARG A 14 22.95 -54.14 -23.25
C ARG A 14 21.84 -54.17 -22.19
N SER A 15 21.73 -55.24 -21.41
CA SER A 15 20.76 -55.34 -20.31
C SER A 15 21.02 -54.33 -19.20
N CYS A 16 22.29 -54.08 -18.86
CA CYS A 16 22.66 -53.07 -17.86
C CYS A 16 22.36 -51.65 -18.36
N GLN A 17 22.56 -51.39 -19.66
CA GLN A 17 22.24 -50.11 -20.29
C GLN A 17 20.72 -49.85 -20.36
N LEU A 18 19.94 -50.88 -20.72
CA LEU A 18 18.47 -50.84 -20.67
C LEU A 18 17.93 -50.57 -19.26
N LEU A 19 18.53 -51.18 -18.24
CA LEU A 19 18.15 -50.94 -16.84
C LEU A 19 18.47 -49.51 -16.38
N VAL A 20 19.58 -48.93 -16.86
CA VAL A 20 19.94 -47.53 -16.58
C VAL A 20 18.99 -46.57 -17.27
N GLU A 21 18.63 -46.83 -18.54
CA GLU A 21 17.64 -46.04 -19.29
C GLU A 21 16.27 -46.08 -18.62
N GLN A 22 15.80 -47.26 -18.20
CA GLN A 22 14.54 -47.41 -17.45
C GLN A 22 14.52 -46.65 -16.13
N LYS A 23 15.63 -46.69 -15.36
CA LYS A 23 15.75 -45.91 -14.12
C LYS A 23 15.80 -44.41 -14.38
N LEU A 24 16.44 -43.98 -15.46
CA LEU A 24 16.50 -42.58 -15.86
C LEU A 24 15.11 -42.06 -16.23
N ASP A 25 14.35 -42.83 -17.02
CA ASP A 25 12.97 -42.48 -17.40
C ASP A 25 12.05 -42.39 -16.18
N GLN A 26 12.22 -43.31 -15.22
CA GLN A 26 11.47 -43.27 -13.97
C GLN A 26 11.79 -42.02 -13.13
N ILE A 27 13.08 -41.66 -13.01
CA ILE A 27 13.50 -40.44 -12.31
C ILE A 27 12.94 -39.19 -13.01
N LEU A 28 12.94 -39.16 -14.35
CA LEU A 28 12.39 -38.04 -15.12
C LEU A 28 10.87 -37.90 -14.93
N GLN A 29 10.14 -39.01 -14.85
CA GLN A 29 8.70 -39.01 -14.53
C GLN A 29 8.44 -38.51 -13.10
N GLU A 30 9.18 -38.99 -12.11
CA GLU A 30 9.04 -38.55 -10.71
C GLU A 30 9.36 -37.05 -10.58
N LEU A 31 10.41 -36.57 -11.25
CA LEU A 31 10.73 -35.14 -11.30
C LEU A 31 9.60 -34.31 -11.95
N GLN A 32 8.95 -34.84 -12.98
CA GLN A 32 7.83 -34.16 -13.63
C GLN A 32 6.59 -34.09 -12.70
N LEU A 33 6.31 -35.16 -11.95
CA LEU A 33 5.26 -35.19 -10.93
C LEU A 33 5.55 -34.20 -9.80
N ILE A 34 6.79 -34.15 -9.32
CA ILE A 34 7.24 -33.18 -8.30
C ILE A 34 7.10 -31.74 -8.81
N LYS A 35 7.54 -31.46 -10.05
CA LYS A 35 7.38 -30.12 -10.67
C LYS A 35 5.91 -29.70 -10.78
N ASN A 36 5.04 -30.61 -11.19
CA ASN A 36 3.60 -30.36 -11.28
C ASN A 36 2.99 -30.11 -9.89
N HIS A 37 3.36 -30.92 -8.90
CA HIS A 37 2.87 -30.79 -7.52
C HIS A 37 3.34 -29.48 -6.85
N LEU A 38 4.59 -29.09 -7.09
CA LEU A 38 5.17 -27.84 -6.61
C LEU A 38 4.75 -26.60 -7.43
N LYS A 39 3.92 -26.77 -8.48
CA LYS A 39 3.56 -25.72 -9.45
C LYS A 39 4.78 -24.95 -9.96
N ILE A 40 5.89 -25.65 -10.21
CA ILE A 40 7.11 -25.03 -10.74
C ILE A 40 6.83 -24.68 -12.19
N VAL A 41 6.44 -23.43 -12.41
CA VAL A 41 6.37 -22.84 -13.74
C VAL A 41 7.81 -22.66 -14.21
N PRO A 42 8.23 -23.32 -15.31
CA PRO A 42 9.61 -23.22 -15.78
C PRO A 42 9.87 -21.78 -16.20
N ASP A 43 11.10 -21.32 -16.00
CA ASP A 43 11.51 -19.99 -16.44
C ASP A 43 11.39 -19.93 -17.96
N LYS A 44 10.55 -19.02 -18.44
CA LYS A 44 10.27 -18.81 -19.86
C LYS A 44 10.52 -17.36 -20.22
N ASP A 45 11.14 -17.19 -21.38
CA ASP A 45 11.21 -15.90 -22.05
C ASP A 45 10.03 -15.78 -23.01
N LEU A 46 9.47 -14.58 -23.11
CA LEU A 46 8.31 -14.31 -23.97
C LEU A 46 8.55 -13.06 -24.81
N GLU A 47 8.19 -13.14 -26.09
CA GLU A 47 8.17 -12.00 -26.99
C GLU A 47 6.73 -11.58 -27.28
N ILE A 48 6.38 -10.36 -26.88
CA ILE A 48 5.04 -9.80 -27.04
C ILE A 48 5.03 -8.90 -28.28
N LYS A 49 4.30 -9.31 -29.31
CA LYS A 49 4.17 -8.56 -30.57
C LYS A 49 3.21 -7.39 -30.46
N ASP A 50 2.06 -7.59 -29.80
CA ASP A 50 1.08 -6.54 -29.57
C ASP A 50 1.07 -6.12 -28.09
N LEU A 51 1.80 -5.04 -27.81
CA LEU A 51 1.92 -4.49 -26.46
C LEU A 51 0.60 -3.93 -25.96
N LYS A 52 -0.23 -3.35 -26.84
CA LYS A 52 -1.49 -2.71 -26.45
C LYS A 52 -2.51 -3.77 -26.06
N SER A 53 -2.66 -4.82 -26.87
CA SER A 53 -3.57 -5.93 -26.56
C SER A 53 -3.19 -6.59 -25.24
N SER A 54 -1.90 -6.87 -25.03
CA SER A 54 -1.45 -7.51 -23.79
C SER A 54 -1.72 -6.68 -22.54
N ILE A 55 -1.60 -5.34 -22.62
CA ILE A 55 -1.94 -4.44 -21.50
C ILE A 55 -3.45 -4.44 -21.25
N SER A 56 -4.27 -4.43 -22.31
CA SER A 56 -5.73 -4.46 -22.20
C SER A 56 -6.23 -5.78 -21.59
N GLU A 57 -5.62 -6.91 -21.97
CA GLU A 57 -5.94 -8.21 -21.38
C GLU A 57 -5.56 -8.27 -19.90
N TYR A 58 -4.41 -7.70 -19.53
CA TYR A 58 -4.01 -7.58 -18.13
C TYR A 58 -4.97 -6.70 -17.33
N GLU A 59 -5.52 -5.64 -17.91
CA GLU A 59 -6.53 -4.80 -17.27
C GLU A 59 -7.77 -5.62 -16.89
N THR A 60 -8.28 -6.43 -17.83
CA THR A 60 -9.41 -7.34 -17.59
C THR A 60 -9.07 -8.35 -16.48
N PHE A 61 -7.91 -9.00 -16.55
CA PHE A 61 -7.43 -9.92 -15.51
C PHE A 61 -7.34 -9.25 -14.13
N ALA A 62 -6.77 -8.05 -14.06
CA ALA A 62 -6.59 -7.32 -12.82
C ALA A 62 -7.93 -6.89 -12.19
N LYS A 63 -8.93 -6.62 -13.03
CA LYS A 63 -10.29 -6.25 -12.60
C LYS A 63 -11.11 -7.47 -12.18
N ASP A 64 -11.13 -8.52 -12.99
CA ASP A 64 -12.10 -9.61 -12.84
C ASP A 64 -11.57 -10.73 -11.93
N GLU A 65 -10.29 -11.09 -12.08
CA GLU A 65 -9.68 -12.17 -11.29
C GLU A 65 -9.08 -11.65 -9.98
N LEU A 66 -8.29 -10.57 -10.07
CA LEU A 66 -7.61 -10.00 -8.90
C LEU A 66 -8.48 -9.01 -8.12
N LYS A 67 -9.60 -8.54 -8.70
CA LYS A 67 -10.54 -7.59 -8.08
C LYS A 67 -9.84 -6.35 -7.48
N LEU A 68 -8.83 -5.84 -8.18
CA LEU A 68 -8.05 -4.70 -7.70
C LEU A 68 -8.84 -3.38 -7.83
N ASN A 69 -8.55 -2.43 -6.94
CA ASN A 69 -9.11 -1.09 -7.07
C ASN A 69 -8.60 -0.38 -8.34
N ALA A 70 -9.45 0.47 -8.92
CA ALA A 70 -9.20 1.14 -10.20
C ALA A 70 -7.88 1.93 -10.21
N LYS A 71 -7.58 2.66 -9.14
CA LYS A 71 -6.33 3.44 -9.01
C LYS A 71 -5.08 2.56 -9.05
N THR A 72 -5.15 1.37 -8.45
CA THR A 72 -4.05 0.39 -8.48
C THR A 72 -3.89 -0.18 -9.88
N ILE A 73 -4.99 -0.49 -10.57
CA ILE A 73 -4.98 -0.94 -11.97
C ILE A 73 -4.30 0.12 -12.84
N THR A 74 -4.75 1.38 -12.82
CA THR A 74 -4.15 2.47 -13.62
C THR A 74 -2.64 2.63 -13.36
N ASN A 75 -2.20 2.54 -12.09
CA ASN A 75 -0.79 2.63 -11.75
C ASN A 75 0.03 1.43 -12.28
N GLN A 76 -0.54 0.23 -12.24
CA GLN A 76 0.08 -0.96 -12.81
C GLN A 76 0.14 -0.86 -14.33
N LEU A 77 -0.94 -0.51 -15.01
CA LEU A 77 -0.95 -0.33 -16.46
C LEU A 77 0.10 0.68 -16.91
N SER A 78 0.19 1.84 -16.25
CA SER A 78 1.22 2.85 -16.54
C SER A 78 2.65 2.31 -16.38
N THR A 79 2.88 1.49 -15.35
CA THR A 79 4.16 0.80 -15.13
C THR A 79 4.45 -0.21 -16.24
N LEU A 80 3.46 -1.03 -16.61
CA LEU A 80 3.60 -2.06 -17.64
C LEU A 80 3.81 -1.45 -19.02
N SER A 81 3.09 -0.38 -19.38
CA SER A 81 3.32 0.34 -20.64
C SER A 81 4.76 0.83 -20.76
N ARG A 82 5.31 1.41 -19.69
CA ARG A 82 6.72 1.89 -19.68
C ARG A 82 7.71 0.74 -19.80
N PHE A 83 7.47 -0.35 -19.07
CA PHE A 83 8.31 -1.54 -19.13
C PHE A 83 8.31 -2.17 -20.53
N LEU A 84 7.12 -2.44 -21.09
CA LEU A 84 6.97 -3.08 -22.40
C LEU A 84 7.55 -2.22 -23.52
N HIS A 85 7.42 -0.90 -23.43
CA HIS A 85 8.09 0.01 -24.35
C HIS A 85 9.62 -0.03 -24.19
N HIS A 86 10.14 -0.10 -22.96
CA HIS A 86 11.58 -0.18 -22.71
C HIS A 86 12.20 -1.49 -23.24
N CYS A 87 11.55 -2.63 -23.03
CA CYS A 87 12.05 -3.93 -23.48
C CYS A 87 11.61 -4.31 -24.91
N LYS A 88 10.84 -3.45 -25.58
CA LYS A 88 10.29 -3.69 -26.93
C LYS A 88 9.54 -5.03 -27.03
N GLY A 89 8.81 -5.39 -25.98
CA GLY A 89 8.05 -6.65 -25.89
C GLY A 89 8.84 -7.90 -25.51
N SER A 90 10.17 -7.83 -25.38
CA SER A 90 10.98 -8.97 -24.92
C SER A 90 10.98 -9.06 -23.39
N VAL A 91 10.18 -9.97 -22.84
CA VAL A 91 10.01 -10.17 -21.40
C VAL A 91 10.88 -11.33 -20.94
N ASN A 92 11.97 -11.00 -20.25
CA ASN A 92 12.90 -11.97 -19.65
C ASN A 92 13.62 -11.34 -18.44
N LYS A 93 14.48 -12.12 -17.79
CA LYS A 93 15.23 -11.67 -16.60
C LYS A 93 16.16 -10.48 -16.88
N GLU A 94 16.79 -10.45 -18.04
CA GLU A 94 17.73 -9.39 -18.42
C GLU A 94 17.01 -8.08 -18.72
N SER A 95 15.88 -8.13 -19.41
CA SER A 95 15.09 -6.95 -19.76
C SER A 95 14.46 -6.31 -18.51
N VAL A 96 14.00 -7.12 -17.55
CA VAL A 96 13.56 -6.63 -16.23
C VAL A 96 14.73 -5.99 -15.47
N LYS A 97 15.90 -6.62 -15.45
CA LYS A 97 17.09 -6.06 -14.78
C LYS A 97 17.50 -4.72 -15.41
N SER A 98 17.54 -4.64 -16.75
CA SER A 98 17.82 -3.41 -17.49
C SER A 98 16.84 -2.30 -17.12
N TYR A 99 15.54 -2.61 -17.14
CA TYR A 99 14.49 -1.64 -16.81
C TYR A 99 14.60 -1.15 -15.36
N LEU A 100 14.82 -2.05 -14.39
CA LEU A 100 14.94 -1.65 -12.99
C LEU A 100 16.21 -0.83 -12.73
N ASN A 101 17.27 -1.02 -13.52
CA ASN A 101 18.50 -0.24 -13.43
C ASN A 101 18.40 1.12 -14.15
N SER A 102 17.31 1.42 -14.85
CA SER A 102 17.13 2.71 -15.53
C SER A 102 16.81 3.87 -14.57
N ASN A 103 16.68 3.60 -13.27
CA ASN A 103 16.36 4.59 -12.25
C ASN A 103 16.97 4.19 -10.91
N ASP A 104 17.57 5.13 -10.17
CA ASP A 104 18.25 4.83 -8.91
C ASP A 104 17.33 4.81 -7.68
N SER A 105 16.06 5.19 -7.80
CA SER A 105 15.14 5.26 -6.67
C SER A 105 14.63 3.88 -6.25
N ASP A 106 14.99 3.46 -5.04
CA ASP A 106 14.51 2.21 -4.41
C ASP A 106 12.98 2.13 -4.30
N SER A 107 12.34 3.27 -4.01
CA SER A 107 10.88 3.36 -3.94
C SER A 107 10.24 3.14 -5.31
N TRP A 108 10.83 3.72 -6.35
CA TRP A 108 10.39 3.49 -7.72
C TRP A 108 10.55 2.02 -8.10
N LYS A 109 11.75 1.43 -7.92
CA LYS A 109 12.01 0.00 -8.21
C LYS A 109 11.03 -0.90 -7.48
N SER A 110 10.74 -0.59 -6.22
CA SER A 110 9.80 -1.36 -5.42
C SER A 110 8.38 -1.34 -5.96
N ASN A 111 7.91 -0.18 -6.45
CA ASN A 111 6.60 -0.07 -7.09
C ASN A 111 6.56 -0.77 -8.44
N GLN A 112 7.64 -0.66 -9.24
CA GLN A 112 7.75 -1.37 -10.52
C GLN A 112 7.67 -2.88 -10.33
N LEU A 113 8.48 -3.43 -9.44
CA LEU A 113 8.52 -4.87 -9.15
C LEU A 113 7.18 -5.45 -8.68
N LYS A 114 6.35 -4.69 -7.95
CA LYS A 114 5.01 -5.16 -7.56
C LYS A 114 4.11 -5.41 -8.77
N ALA A 115 4.11 -4.48 -9.72
CA ALA A 115 3.34 -4.61 -10.97
C ALA A 115 3.95 -5.71 -11.85
N LEU A 116 5.27 -5.74 -12.00
CA LEU A 116 5.98 -6.73 -12.82
C LEU A 116 5.81 -8.15 -12.30
N ARG A 117 5.79 -8.36 -10.98
CA ARG A 117 5.52 -9.68 -10.40
C ARG A 117 4.11 -10.15 -10.74
N ARG A 118 3.09 -9.29 -10.58
CA ARG A 118 1.72 -9.65 -10.98
C ARG A 118 1.63 -9.96 -12.46
N TYR A 119 2.22 -9.12 -13.30
CA TYR A 119 2.20 -9.32 -14.73
C TYR A 119 2.97 -10.57 -15.19
N CYS A 120 4.23 -10.75 -14.78
CA CYS A 120 5.06 -11.86 -15.25
C CYS A 120 4.69 -13.21 -14.62
N ARG A 121 4.39 -13.23 -13.31
CA ARG A 121 4.12 -14.46 -12.56
C ARG A 121 2.63 -14.84 -12.61
N ASP A 122 1.75 -13.89 -12.31
CA ASP A 122 0.33 -14.18 -12.11
C ASP A 122 -0.45 -14.17 -13.43
N PHE A 123 -0.11 -13.27 -14.37
CA PHE A 123 -0.80 -13.16 -15.66
C PHE A 123 -0.13 -13.94 -16.79
N LEU A 124 1.17 -13.71 -17.04
CA LEU A 124 1.90 -14.37 -18.14
C LEU A 124 2.42 -15.77 -17.80
N HIS A 125 2.40 -16.15 -16.51
CA HIS A 125 2.90 -17.44 -16.03
C HIS A 125 4.32 -17.77 -16.54
N LEU A 126 5.27 -16.84 -16.38
CA LEU A 126 6.66 -16.99 -16.86
C LEU A 126 7.62 -17.66 -15.88
N GLY A 127 7.14 -18.10 -14.72
CA GLY A 127 8.00 -18.69 -13.69
C GLY A 127 8.16 -17.79 -12.47
N ASN A 128 9.06 -18.22 -11.57
CA ASN A 128 9.33 -17.54 -10.31
C ASN A 128 10.62 -16.71 -10.33
N TRP A 129 11.36 -16.67 -11.44
CA TRP A 129 12.58 -15.86 -11.58
C TRP A 129 12.38 -14.38 -11.22
N ILE A 130 11.19 -13.83 -11.42
CA ILE A 130 10.87 -12.43 -11.06
C ILE A 130 10.93 -12.17 -9.54
N ASN A 131 10.85 -13.23 -8.71
CA ASN A 131 10.97 -13.12 -7.26
C ASN A 131 12.42 -13.04 -6.78
N GLU A 132 13.41 -13.35 -7.64
CA GLU A 132 14.83 -13.17 -7.31
C GLU A 132 15.20 -11.69 -7.13
N PHE A 133 14.45 -10.79 -7.80
CA PHE A 133 14.60 -9.35 -7.62
C PHE A 133 14.04 -8.96 -6.25
N GLN A 134 14.93 -8.78 -5.28
CA GLN A 134 14.55 -8.41 -3.92
C GLN A 134 14.40 -6.89 -3.77
N PHE A 135 13.45 -6.50 -2.92
CA PHE A 135 13.38 -5.13 -2.44
C PHE A 135 14.53 -4.88 -1.48
N LEU A 136 15.20 -3.74 -1.59
CA LEU A 136 15.97 -3.24 -0.46
C LEU A 136 14.97 -2.94 0.65
N LYS A 137 15.05 -3.69 1.75
CA LYS A 137 14.27 -3.38 2.95
C LYS A 137 14.87 -2.10 3.53
N PRO A 138 14.18 -0.94 3.48
CA PRO A 138 14.72 0.26 4.08
C PRO A 138 14.91 0.00 5.57
N ARG A 139 16.09 0.32 6.09
CA ARG A 139 16.32 0.29 7.55
C ARG A 139 15.32 1.23 8.21
N ALA A 140 14.77 0.82 9.35
CA ALA A 140 13.91 1.69 10.13
C ALA A 140 14.67 2.99 10.46
N LYS A 141 14.18 4.12 9.96
CA LYS A 141 14.75 5.44 10.26
C LYS A 141 14.05 5.97 11.51
N ILE A 142 14.83 6.44 12.47
CA ILE A 142 14.30 7.23 13.59
C ILE A 142 13.69 8.50 12.99
N LYS A 143 12.38 8.68 13.18
CA LYS A 143 11.70 9.89 12.73
C LYS A 143 11.99 11.00 13.73
N LYS A 144 12.45 12.15 13.22
CA LYS A 144 12.57 13.37 14.03
C LYS A 144 11.19 14.00 14.13
N ILE A 145 10.62 14.00 15.33
CA ILE A 145 9.32 14.60 15.59
C ILE A 145 9.54 16.06 16.03
N PRO A 146 8.91 17.05 15.37
CA PRO A 146 9.00 18.46 15.76
C PRO A 146 8.34 18.70 17.14
N SER A 147 8.79 19.75 17.84
CA SER A 147 8.13 20.24 19.05
C SER A 147 6.80 20.92 18.71
N ASP A 148 5.89 21.04 19.69
CA ASP A 148 4.60 21.71 19.47
C ASP A 148 4.77 23.18 19.02
N SER A 149 5.78 23.90 19.55
CA SER A 149 6.12 25.25 19.07
C SER A 149 6.45 25.31 17.56
N LYS A 150 7.11 24.28 17.02
CA LYS A 150 7.39 24.16 15.58
C LYS A 150 6.15 23.77 14.79
N LEU A 151 5.22 23.01 15.39
CA LEU A 151 3.92 22.73 14.78
C LEU A 151 3.12 24.02 14.64
N VAL A 152 3.04 24.83 15.69
CA VAL A 152 2.38 26.15 15.68
C VAL A 152 3.03 27.07 14.64
N SER A 153 4.36 27.18 14.64
CA SER A 153 5.06 28.01 13.63
C SER A 153 4.81 27.57 12.19
N PHE A 154 4.66 26.26 11.95
CA PHE A 154 4.31 25.75 10.62
C PHE A 154 2.83 25.99 10.29
N PHE A 155 1.95 25.84 11.28
CA PHE A 155 0.51 26.05 11.15
C PHE A 155 0.16 27.49 10.79
N LEU A 156 0.81 28.47 11.41
CA LEU A 156 0.60 29.90 11.13
C LEU A 156 1.02 30.32 9.71
N GLU A 157 1.78 29.47 9.00
CA GLU A 157 2.18 29.70 7.61
C GLU A 157 1.19 29.07 6.59
N LEU A 158 0.20 28.31 7.05
CA LEU A 158 -0.86 27.73 6.23
C LEU A 158 -2.05 28.68 6.12
N GLU A 159 -2.85 28.53 5.06
CA GLU A 159 -4.05 29.35 4.86
C GLU A 159 -5.33 28.54 5.07
N ASN A 160 -6.31 29.10 5.80
CA ASN A 160 -7.72 28.66 5.87
C ASN A 160 -7.91 27.13 5.89
N GLN A 161 -8.34 26.54 4.76
CA GLN A 161 -8.59 25.09 4.66
C GLN A 161 -7.34 24.24 4.94
N GLU A 162 -6.15 24.72 4.60
CA GLU A 162 -4.90 23.99 4.84
C GLU A 162 -4.61 23.87 6.34
N GLN A 163 -4.97 24.90 7.13
CA GLN A 163 -4.92 24.87 8.59
C GLN A 163 -5.88 23.83 9.17
N LEU A 164 -7.13 23.81 8.69
CA LEU A 164 -8.13 22.82 9.11
C LEU A 164 -7.70 21.39 8.78
N ILE A 165 -7.16 21.17 7.58
CA ILE A 165 -6.66 19.86 7.17
C ILE A 165 -5.45 19.46 8.04
N PHE A 166 -4.56 20.40 8.36
CA PHE A 166 -3.43 20.16 9.26
C PHE A 166 -3.91 19.69 10.64
N LEU A 167 -4.84 20.42 11.25
CA LEU A 167 -5.41 20.08 12.56
C LEU A 167 -6.14 18.73 12.50
N THR A 168 -6.97 18.51 11.50
CA THR A 168 -7.70 17.25 11.30
C THR A 168 -6.73 16.07 11.19
N LEU A 169 -5.66 16.18 10.41
CA LEU A 169 -4.63 15.12 10.29
C LEU A 169 -3.89 14.89 11.60
N LEU A 170 -3.59 15.95 12.35
CA LEU A 170 -2.92 15.87 13.65
C LEU A 170 -3.82 15.22 14.70
N ASN A 171 -5.13 15.49 14.65
CA ASN A 171 -6.10 15.09 15.67
C ASN A 171 -6.70 13.71 15.46
N THR A 172 -6.90 13.28 14.21
CA THR A 172 -7.64 12.03 13.92
C THR A 172 -6.72 10.83 13.69
N GLY A 173 -5.48 11.08 13.25
CA GLY A 173 -4.61 10.05 12.73
C GLY A 173 -5.04 9.51 11.35
N PHE A 174 -5.97 10.16 10.64
CA PHE A 174 -6.37 9.75 9.30
C PHE A 174 -5.28 9.91 8.25
N ARG A 175 -5.44 9.21 7.12
CA ARG A 175 -4.61 9.38 5.93
C ARG A 175 -5.10 10.62 5.18
N ILE A 176 -4.18 11.27 4.45
CA ILE A 176 -4.53 12.45 3.64
C ILE A 176 -5.69 12.20 2.67
N GLY A 177 -5.79 11.01 2.07
CA GLY A 177 -6.93 10.67 1.20
C GLY A 177 -8.25 10.68 1.97
N GLU A 178 -8.26 10.05 3.14
CA GLU A 178 -9.43 9.97 4.01
C GLU A 178 -9.92 11.37 4.40
N VAL A 179 -9.01 12.25 4.84
CA VAL A 179 -9.36 13.62 5.24
C VAL A 179 -9.92 14.44 4.08
N LEU A 180 -9.34 14.33 2.89
CA LEU A 180 -9.76 15.12 1.72
C LEU A 180 -11.07 14.63 1.10
N ASP A 181 -11.41 13.35 1.30
CA ASP A 181 -12.63 12.75 0.80
C ASP A 181 -13.77 12.78 1.86
N LEU A 182 -13.54 13.38 3.04
CA LEU A 182 -14.59 13.59 4.06
C LEU A 182 -15.67 14.52 3.53
N LYS A 183 -16.92 14.12 3.74
CA LYS A 183 -18.11 14.96 3.55
C LYS A 183 -18.59 15.52 4.87
N ILE A 184 -19.42 16.55 4.82
CA ILE A 184 -19.95 17.18 6.03
C ILE A 184 -20.81 16.20 6.83
N LYS A 185 -21.60 15.34 6.17
CA LYS A 185 -22.38 14.27 6.82
C LYS A 185 -21.54 13.25 7.59
N ASN A 186 -20.22 13.19 7.35
CA ASN A 186 -19.33 12.27 8.07
C ASN A 186 -18.92 12.81 9.44
N ILE A 187 -19.34 14.02 9.81
CA ILE A 187 -19.01 14.67 11.07
C ILE A 187 -20.22 14.58 11.99
N ASP A 188 -20.00 14.06 13.19
CA ASP A 188 -20.91 14.19 14.31
C ASP A 188 -20.38 15.28 15.24
N PHE A 189 -21.05 16.42 15.22
CA PHE A 189 -20.67 17.62 15.97
C PHE A 189 -21.02 17.51 17.47
N GLU A 190 -21.86 16.56 17.90
CA GLU A 190 -22.20 16.42 19.32
C GLU A 190 -21.05 15.77 20.10
N ILE A 191 -20.37 14.80 19.47
CA ILE A 191 -19.26 14.04 20.08
C ILE A 191 -17.90 14.31 19.43
N ASN A 192 -17.83 15.27 18.50
CA ASN A 192 -16.66 15.64 17.70
C ASN A 192 -16.04 14.44 16.96
N MET A 193 -16.89 13.55 16.43
CA MET A 193 -16.48 12.35 15.71
C MET A 193 -16.41 12.62 14.21
N MET A 194 -15.44 11.99 13.55
CA MET A 194 -15.36 11.90 12.10
C MET A 194 -15.38 10.44 11.68
N ASP A 195 -16.29 10.09 10.77
CA ASP A 195 -16.42 8.75 10.22
C ASP A 195 -15.85 8.66 8.81
N ALA A 196 -14.66 8.05 8.71
CA ALA A 196 -14.03 7.77 7.43
C ALA A 196 -14.33 6.35 6.90
N SER A 197 -15.08 5.51 7.61
CA SER A 197 -15.23 4.07 7.34
C SER A 197 -15.61 3.74 5.89
N ASN A 198 -16.49 4.55 5.30
CA ASN A 198 -16.99 4.38 3.93
C ASN A 198 -16.13 5.04 2.84
N ILE A 199 -15.00 5.66 3.20
CA ILE A 199 -14.14 6.43 2.28
C ILE A 199 -13.04 5.55 1.65
N HIS A 200 -12.50 4.60 2.42
CA HIS A 200 -11.47 3.68 1.92
C HIS A 200 -11.78 2.23 2.30
N GLU A 201 -12.15 1.45 1.27
CA GLU A 201 -12.23 0.00 1.32
C GLU A 201 -10.96 -0.62 0.74
N GLY A 202 -10.12 -1.21 1.59
CA GLY A 202 -9.00 -2.04 1.14
C GLY A 202 -8.80 -3.21 2.07
N ASP A 203 -8.53 -4.40 1.52
CA ASP A 203 -8.47 -5.69 2.24
C ASP A 203 -7.57 -5.72 3.49
N THR A 204 -6.58 -4.82 3.57
CA THR A 204 -5.61 -4.77 4.69
C THR A 204 -5.71 -3.49 5.51
N LYS A 205 -6.41 -2.46 5.02
CA LYS A 205 -6.47 -1.11 5.61
C LYS A 205 -7.85 -0.55 5.33
N HIS A 206 -8.69 -0.54 6.36
CA HIS A 206 -9.99 0.09 6.34
C HIS A 206 -9.89 1.42 7.05
N SER A 207 -10.58 2.42 6.54
CA SER A 207 -10.88 3.58 7.37
C SER A 207 -11.81 3.17 8.51
N TRP A 208 -11.77 3.92 9.61
CA TRP A 208 -12.65 3.74 10.76
C TRP A 208 -13.06 5.13 11.28
N ILE A 209 -13.74 5.18 12.40
CA ILE A 209 -14.03 6.43 13.10
C ILE A 209 -12.81 6.92 13.88
N SER A 210 -12.70 8.23 14.01
CA SER A 210 -11.79 8.92 14.93
C SER A 210 -12.45 10.21 15.40
N PHE A 211 -11.76 10.99 16.22
CA PHE A 211 -12.30 12.23 16.78
C PHE A 211 -11.38 13.41 16.51
N VAL A 212 -11.93 14.60 16.69
CA VAL A 212 -11.18 15.85 16.71
C VAL A 212 -11.28 16.53 18.07
N THR A 213 -10.31 17.38 18.35
CA THR A 213 -10.31 18.22 19.54
C THR A 213 -11.45 19.24 19.46
N SER A 214 -11.91 19.70 20.62
CA SER A 214 -12.89 20.78 20.72
C SER A 214 -12.37 22.07 20.04
N GLN A 215 -11.09 22.38 20.20
CA GLN A 215 -10.44 23.47 19.44
C GLN A 215 -10.65 23.33 17.92
N THR A 216 -10.46 22.12 17.37
CA THR A 216 -10.57 21.90 15.92
C THR A 216 -12.00 21.91 15.43
N ILE A 217 -12.97 21.44 16.23
CA ILE A 217 -14.38 21.52 15.82
C ILE A 217 -14.86 22.97 15.75
N ASP A 218 -14.38 23.84 16.64
CA ASP A 218 -14.73 25.27 16.62
C ASP A 218 -14.25 25.94 15.33
N PHE A 219 -13.00 25.69 14.92
CA PHE A 219 -12.47 26.16 13.64
C PHE A 219 -13.25 25.60 12.43
N ILE A 220 -13.69 24.34 12.49
CA ILE A 220 -14.51 23.74 11.42
C ILE A 220 -15.89 24.41 11.37
N ASN A 221 -16.53 24.66 12.51
CA ASN A 221 -17.83 25.33 12.58
C ASN A 221 -17.77 26.75 12.02
N GLU A 222 -16.74 27.51 12.39
CA GLU A 222 -16.49 28.85 11.83
C GLU A 222 -16.37 28.79 10.30
N TYR A 223 -15.51 27.90 9.79
CA TYR A 223 -15.33 27.70 8.35
C TYR A 223 -16.61 27.29 7.62
N LEU A 224 -17.42 26.40 8.21
CA LEU A 224 -18.68 25.98 7.60
C LEU A 224 -19.69 27.13 7.56
N SER A 225 -19.73 27.97 8.61
CA SER A 225 -20.63 29.13 8.66
C SER A 225 -20.28 30.17 7.59
N GLU A 226 -19.00 30.39 7.32
CA GLU A 226 -18.54 31.30 6.26
C GLU A 226 -18.80 30.73 4.86
N ARG A 227 -18.57 29.43 4.68
CA ARG A 227 -18.67 28.77 3.38
C ARG A 227 -20.11 28.49 2.94
N PHE A 228 -21.01 28.24 3.88
CA PHE A 228 -22.39 27.80 3.63
C PHE A 228 -23.41 28.75 4.27
N SER A 229 -23.36 30.03 3.90
CA SER A 229 -24.30 31.06 4.39
C SER A 229 -25.77 30.72 4.15
N ASP A 230 -26.06 29.98 3.07
CA ASP A 230 -27.42 29.67 2.61
C ASP A 230 -27.90 28.27 3.03
N GLY A 231 -27.15 27.60 3.90
CA GLY A 231 -27.44 26.26 4.41
C GLY A 231 -26.37 25.23 4.03
N ILE A 232 -26.16 24.28 4.93
CA ILE A 232 -25.14 23.23 4.81
C ILE A 232 -25.70 22.08 3.96
N ASP A 233 -25.02 21.77 2.85
CA ASP A 233 -25.25 20.53 2.10
C ASP A 233 -24.45 19.37 2.74
N PRO A 234 -25.11 18.36 3.36
CA PRO A 234 -24.41 17.26 4.01
C PRO A 234 -23.56 16.40 3.05
N GLU A 235 -23.90 16.38 1.76
CA GLU A 235 -23.16 15.60 0.76
C GLU A 235 -21.93 16.33 0.20
N ALA A 236 -21.78 17.62 0.50
CA ALA A 236 -20.64 18.41 0.07
C ALA A 236 -19.34 17.95 0.76
N ASN A 237 -18.23 17.99 0.03
CA ASN A 237 -16.92 17.73 0.60
C ASN A 237 -16.56 18.82 1.62
N LEU A 238 -16.06 18.38 2.77
CA LEU A 238 -15.59 19.26 3.83
C LEU A 238 -14.47 20.16 3.33
N PHE A 239 -13.54 19.62 2.53
CA PHE A 239 -12.45 20.37 1.91
C PHE A 239 -12.54 20.30 0.38
N THR A 240 -12.13 21.39 -0.28
CA THR A 240 -12.09 21.46 -1.76
C THR A 240 -10.67 21.33 -2.31
N ILE A 241 -9.67 21.30 -1.44
CA ILE A 241 -8.26 21.23 -1.82
C ILE A 241 -7.89 19.84 -2.36
N HIS A 242 -7.23 19.81 -3.52
CA HIS A 242 -6.65 18.58 -4.05
C HIS A 242 -5.38 18.17 -3.31
N SER A 243 -5.19 16.86 -3.10
CA SER A 243 -4.04 16.30 -2.38
C SER A 243 -2.67 16.76 -2.89
N ARG A 244 -2.52 16.94 -4.20
CA ARG A 244 -1.25 17.42 -4.80
C ARG A 244 -0.98 18.88 -4.45
N SER A 245 -2.02 19.71 -4.38
CA SER A 245 -1.89 21.11 -3.99
C SER A 245 -1.41 21.19 -2.56
N LEU A 246 -2.10 20.52 -1.63
CA LEU A 246 -1.72 20.47 -0.21
C LEU A 246 -0.29 19.96 0.01
N GLN A 247 0.10 18.88 -0.68
CA GLN A 247 1.47 18.35 -0.59
C GLN A 247 2.52 19.34 -1.09
N ASN A 248 2.20 20.13 -2.13
CA ASN A 248 3.07 21.17 -2.63
C ASN A 248 3.17 22.35 -1.64
N THR A 249 2.04 22.78 -1.05
CA THR A 249 2.02 23.80 0.01
C THR A 249 2.91 23.38 1.17
N PHE A 250 2.70 22.18 1.73
CA PHE A 250 3.51 21.66 2.84
C PHE A 250 5.00 21.61 2.49
N LYS A 251 5.33 21.21 1.26
CA LYS A 251 6.72 21.19 0.77
C LYS A 251 7.30 22.59 0.62
N SER A 252 6.50 23.57 0.20
CA SER A 252 6.90 24.98 0.07
C SER A 252 7.20 25.58 1.43
N ILE A 253 6.27 25.45 2.37
CA ILE A 253 6.42 25.95 3.75
C ILE A 253 7.60 25.26 4.43
N SER A 254 7.76 23.94 4.26
CA SER A 254 8.91 23.22 4.81
C SER A 254 10.25 23.76 4.31
N LYS A 255 10.32 24.24 3.06
CA LYS A 255 11.52 24.89 2.52
C LYS A 255 11.70 26.30 3.08
N LYS A 256 10.61 27.05 3.24
CA LYS A 256 10.61 28.43 3.76
C LYS A 256 11.09 28.47 5.22
N THR A 257 10.53 27.61 6.07
CA THR A 257 10.76 27.61 7.52
C THR A 257 11.91 26.69 7.95
N GLY A 258 12.34 25.76 7.07
CA GLY A 258 13.25 24.68 7.43
C GLY A 258 12.61 23.58 8.30
N ILE A 259 11.31 23.68 8.58
CA ILE A 259 10.56 22.72 9.40
C ILE A 259 9.91 21.68 8.48
N VAL A 260 10.47 20.48 8.43
CA VAL A 260 9.98 19.44 7.50
C VAL A 260 8.76 18.74 8.08
N ILE A 261 7.57 19.16 7.63
CA ILE A 261 6.30 18.51 7.97
C ILE A 261 5.62 18.01 6.70
N ASN A 262 5.06 16.81 6.79
CA ASN A 262 4.22 16.22 5.75
C ASN A 262 3.02 15.53 6.41
N PRO A 263 1.93 15.27 5.67
CA PRO A 263 0.73 14.63 6.21
C PRO A 263 0.98 13.30 6.94
N HIS A 264 1.93 12.48 6.44
CA HIS A 264 2.28 11.22 7.07
C HIS A 264 3.04 11.42 8.40
N LEU A 265 3.78 12.52 8.56
CA LEU A 265 4.40 12.89 9.81
C LEU A 265 3.35 13.29 10.84
N LEU A 266 2.34 14.10 10.49
CA LEU A 266 1.24 14.47 11.40
C LEU A 266 0.55 13.24 11.97
N ARG A 267 0.22 12.27 11.12
CA ARG A 267 -0.31 10.98 11.57
C ARG A 267 0.65 10.21 12.49
N THR A 268 1.97 10.33 12.29
CA THR A 268 2.95 9.74 13.19
C THR A 268 2.94 10.44 14.55
N ILE A 269 2.84 11.78 14.56
CA ILE A 269 2.76 12.59 15.77
C ILE A 269 1.50 12.22 16.56
N PHE A 270 0.35 12.04 15.89
CA PHE A 270 -0.86 11.52 16.52
C PHE A 270 -0.59 10.21 17.27
N SER A 271 -0.04 9.19 16.58
CA SER A 271 0.26 7.90 17.22
C SER A 271 1.24 8.02 18.39
N GLU A 272 2.23 8.93 18.31
CA GLU A 272 3.16 9.20 19.40
C GLU A 272 2.46 9.87 20.59
N LYS A 273 1.57 10.84 20.35
CA LYS A 273 0.76 11.48 21.40
C LYS A 273 -0.14 10.45 22.09
N CYS A 274 -0.75 9.53 21.34
CA CYS A 274 -1.47 8.39 21.92
C CYS A 274 -0.58 7.49 22.79
N THR A 275 0.64 7.20 22.32
CA THR A 275 1.60 6.38 23.06
C THR A 275 2.03 7.07 24.36
N LYS A 276 2.27 8.39 24.31
CA LYS A 276 2.62 9.19 25.50
C LYS A 276 1.52 9.20 26.54
N ALA A 277 0.26 9.20 26.11
CA ALA A 277 -0.91 9.05 26.99
C ALA A 277 -1.21 7.60 27.40
N ASN A 278 -0.31 6.67 27.09
CA ASN A 278 -0.40 5.25 27.48
C ASN A 278 -1.66 4.54 26.94
N LEU A 279 -2.13 4.93 25.75
CA LEU A 279 -3.20 4.20 25.06
C LEU A 279 -2.70 2.83 24.61
N LYS A 280 -3.57 1.83 24.72
CA LYS A 280 -3.26 0.48 24.22
C LYS A 280 -3.18 0.52 22.69
N ASP A 281 -2.21 -0.22 22.13
CA ASP A 281 -1.96 -0.30 20.68
C ASP A 281 -3.22 -0.58 19.86
N LYS A 282 -4.14 -1.41 20.38
CA LYS A 282 -5.41 -1.71 19.70
C LYS A 282 -6.27 -0.48 19.41
N TYR A 283 -6.29 0.51 20.31
CA TYR A 283 -7.04 1.75 20.12
C TYR A 283 -6.30 2.69 19.18
N ILE A 284 -4.97 2.74 19.27
CA ILE A 284 -4.13 3.51 18.35
C ILE A 284 -4.33 3.00 16.92
N ASP A 285 -4.30 1.69 16.74
CA ASP A 285 -4.55 1.02 15.46
C ASP A 285 -6.00 1.21 14.98
N ALA A 286 -6.98 1.26 15.88
CA ALA A 286 -8.37 1.58 15.55
C ALA A 286 -8.52 2.99 14.96
N PHE A 287 -8.08 4.04 15.68
CA PHE A 287 -8.07 5.42 15.16
C PHE A 287 -7.31 5.55 13.84
N CYS A 288 -6.26 4.75 13.69
CA CYS A 288 -5.44 4.68 12.49
C CYS A 288 -6.06 3.86 11.33
N GLY A 289 -7.21 3.21 11.50
CA GLY A 289 -7.77 2.35 10.46
C GLY A 289 -6.87 1.15 10.14
N ARG A 290 -6.44 0.44 11.19
CA ARG A 290 -5.64 -0.80 11.15
C ARG A 290 -6.26 -1.93 11.96
N VAL A 291 -7.57 -1.88 12.23
CA VAL A 291 -8.28 -2.95 12.93
C VAL A 291 -8.22 -4.23 12.10
N SER A 292 -7.76 -5.32 12.71
CA SER A 292 -7.71 -6.62 12.05
C SER A 292 -9.11 -7.21 11.91
N GLN A 293 -9.48 -7.66 10.71
CA GLN A 293 -10.78 -8.27 10.38
C GLN A 293 -11.03 -9.67 11.00
N GLY A 294 -10.20 -10.11 11.94
CA GLY A 294 -10.36 -11.42 12.56
C GLY A 294 -11.60 -11.47 13.45
N VAL A 295 -12.39 -12.54 13.34
CA VAL A 295 -13.58 -12.82 14.19
C VAL A 295 -13.28 -12.64 15.69
N LEU A 296 -12.05 -12.94 16.13
CA LEU A 296 -11.59 -12.76 17.50
C LEU A 296 -11.33 -11.29 17.90
N ALA A 297 -10.99 -10.40 16.97
CA ALA A 297 -10.83 -8.98 17.26
C ALA A 297 -12.20 -8.29 17.39
N THR A 298 -13.17 -8.71 16.58
CA THR A 298 -14.53 -8.17 16.55
C THR A 298 -15.36 -8.57 17.78
N ASN A 299 -15.19 -9.79 18.29
CA ASN A 299 -16.04 -10.32 19.37
C ASN A 299 -15.58 -9.96 20.80
N TYR A 300 -14.35 -9.48 21.00
CA TYR A 300 -13.76 -9.29 22.34
C TYR A 300 -13.35 -7.85 22.67
N THR A 301 -13.50 -6.90 21.75
CA THR A 301 -13.23 -5.49 22.01
C THR A 301 -14.42 -4.64 21.64
N ASP A 302 -14.96 -3.91 22.62
CA ASP A 302 -15.93 -2.87 22.37
C ASP A 302 -15.25 -1.70 21.64
N TYR A 303 -15.57 -1.57 20.36
CA TYR A 303 -15.17 -0.47 19.48
C TYR A 303 -16.34 0.49 19.22
N SER A 304 -17.31 0.53 20.13
CA SER A 304 -18.37 1.54 20.12
C SER A 304 -17.79 2.96 20.09
N SER A 305 -18.54 3.89 19.50
CA SER A 305 -18.22 5.32 19.47
C SER A 305 -17.93 5.84 20.88
N GLU A 306 -18.72 5.41 21.86
CA GLU A 306 -18.62 5.85 23.25
C GLU A 306 -17.32 5.33 23.88
N ALA A 307 -17.00 4.05 23.71
CA ALA A 307 -15.77 3.47 24.26
C ALA A 307 -14.51 4.08 23.63
N LEU A 308 -14.54 4.39 22.34
CA LEU A 308 -13.45 5.05 21.62
C LEU A 308 -13.32 6.53 22.03
N ARG A 309 -14.43 7.25 22.22
CA ARG A 309 -14.43 8.62 22.72
C ARG A 309 -13.74 8.72 24.08
N VAL A 310 -14.06 7.81 25.01
CA VAL A 310 -13.40 7.73 26.34
C VAL A 310 -11.88 7.51 26.24
N GLN A 311 -11.39 6.80 25.21
CA GLN A 311 -9.94 6.70 24.98
C GLN A 311 -9.36 7.97 24.36
N TYR A 312 -10.12 8.65 23.50
CA TYR A 312 -9.71 9.90 22.87
C TYR A 312 -9.61 11.06 23.87
N ASP A 313 -10.51 11.15 24.85
CA ASP A 313 -10.49 12.18 25.88
C ASP A 313 -9.15 12.24 26.64
N LYS A 314 -8.48 11.09 26.78
CA LYS A 314 -7.17 10.98 27.44
C LYS A 314 -6.04 11.66 26.66
N ILE A 315 -6.23 11.89 25.37
CA ILE A 315 -5.20 12.43 24.47
C ILE A 315 -5.52 13.83 23.97
N GLU A 316 -6.76 14.31 24.12
CA GLU A 316 -7.24 15.58 23.58
C GLU A 316 -6.33 16.76 23.98
N SER A 317 -6.03 16.91 25.28
CA SER A 317 -5.11 17.96 25.77
C SER A 317 -3.69 17.90 25.20
N LEU A 318 -3.23 16.72 24.75
CA LEU A 318 -1.93 16.60 24.08
C LEU A 318 -2.02 17.02 22.61
N LEU A 319 -3.20 16.97 22.00
CA LEU A 319 -3.42 17.24 20.58
C LEU A 319 -3.72 18.70 20.27
N GLU A 320 -4.24 19.44 21.25
CA GLU A 320 -4.46 20.89 21.18
C GLU A 320 -3.14 21.64 20.95
N LEU A 321 -3.21 22.70 20.15
CA LEU A 321 -2.11 23.60 19.90
C LEU A 321 -2.40 24.95 20.55
N ASP A 322 -1.36 25.60 21.08
CA ASP A 322 -1.45 26.97 21.61
C ASP A 322 -1.42 27.95 20.43
N LEU A 323 -2.62 28.30 19.92
CA LEU A 323 -2.83 29.03 18.65
C LEU A 323 -3.20 30.50 18.83
#